data_AF-A0A2I0N3R5-F1
#
_entry.id   AF-A0A2I0N3R5-F1
#
_cell.length_a   1.000
_cell.length_b   1.000
_cell.length_c   1.000
_cell.angle_alpha   90.00
_cell.angle_beta   90.00
_cell.angle_gamma   90.00
#
_symmetry.space_group_name_H-M   'P 1'
#
loop_
_entity.id
_entity.type
_entity.pdbx_description
1 polymer ?
#
loop_
_entity_poly.entity_id
_entity_poly.type
_entity_poly.pdbx_seq_one_letter_code
_entity_poly.pdbx_strand_id
1 'polypeptide(L)'
;MNTRKRGTLLLLVLCALLVLPGCQSLLRLTYRNEDFKWVEPKDLAKIIIQSTRDVGFRFVVTDKETMGELRESLSTALPVEERNSLAPDYIFEFHTYDNRIIKYYYTTGTVNEDHKGNFYNDTKQYVVLNRIDNQLIRNLFALRKPQSFYEGYYGSVLQALKTIAADHEGVPLAVLIGEDKEMLKFQMSYEILDFNVMLSERGMRPVQKDRDGDVVVIVNTVGYKTNLYKAILKVQDNTHRKTTRYYVVSHFNGGKWTTTVTQKAPEGF
;
A
#
# COMPACT_ATOMS: atom_id res chain seq x y z
N MET A 1 27.87 8.09 57.14
CA MET A 1 28.24 8.05 55.70
C MET A 1 28.08 9.44 55.12
N ASN A 2 29.19 10.12 54.76
CA ASN A 2 29.21 11.54 54.38
C ASN A 2 28.20 11.88 53.28
N THR A 3 27.46 12.98 53.44
CA THR A 3 26.49 13.52 52.47
C THR A 3 27.08 13.69 51.07
N ARG A 4 28.38 14.03 50.99
CA ARG A 4 29.15 14.08 49.74
C ARG A 4 29.23 12.72 49.02
N LYS A 5 29.47 11.62 49.75
CA LYS A 5 29.54 10.25 49.18
C LYS A 5 28.16 9.74 48.75
N ARG A 6 27.08 10.17 49.43
CA ARG A 6 25.69 9.87 49.02
C ARG A 6 25.30 10.58 47.72
N GLY A 7 25.70 11.85 47.55
CA GLY A 7 25.46 12.60 46.32
C GLY A 7 26.17 12.02 45.09
N THR A 8 27.43 11.59 45.24
CA THR A 8 28.19 10.96 44.14
C THR A 8 27.61 9.60 43.74
N LEU A 9 27.15 8.81 44.72
CA LEU A 9 26.50 7.53 44.46
C LEU A 9 25.15 7.72 43.73
N LEU A 10 24.36 8.71 44.12
CA LEU A 10 23.09 9.04 43.47
C LEU A 10 23.29 9.49 42.02
N LEU A 11 24.33 10.29 41.75
CA LEU A 11 24.65 10.75 40.39
C LEU A 11 25.09 9.60 39.47
N LEU A 12 25.89 8.66 39.99
CA LEU A 12 26.31 7.46 39.26
C LEU A 12 25.14 6.52 38.93
N VAL A 13 24.21 6.34 39.89
CA VAL A 13 22.99 5.57 39.68
C VAL A 13 22.07 6.25 38.66
N LEU A 14 21.94 7.59 38.71
CA LEU A 14 21.15 8.35 37.75
C LEU A 14 21.74 8.28 36.33
N CYS A 15 23.07 8.39 36.19
CA CYS A 15 23.74 8.21 34.90
C CYS A 15 23.57 6.77 34.36
N ALA A 16 23.65 5.75 35.21
CA ALA A 16 23.42 4.36 34.82
C ALA A 16 21.97 4.12 34.35
N LEU A 17 20.98 4.75 34.99
CA LEU A 17 19.58 4.67 34.60
C LEU A 17 19.28 5.34 33.24
N LEU A 18 20.08 6.33 32.82
CA LEU A 18 19.95 6.98 31.51
C LEU A 18 20.50 6.14 30.35
N VAL A 19 21.35 5.13 30.60
CA VAL A 19 21.92 4.26 29.55
C VAL A 19 21.03 3.04 29.24
N LEU A 20 20.18 2.63 30.19
CA LEU A 20 19.36 1.43 30.08
C LEU A 20 18.23 1.49 29.02
N PRO A 21 17.50 2.61 28.83
CA PRO A 21 16.47 2.67 27.78
C PRO A 21 17.05 2.87 26.36
N GLY A 22 18.36 3.12 26.22
CA GLY A 22 19.01 3.40 24.93
C GLY A 22 19.64 2.19 24.22
N CYS A 23 19.77 1.03 24.89
CA CYS A 23 20.55 -0.08 24.33
C CYS A 23 19.84 -0.76 23.14
N GLN A 24 18.51 -0.91 23.18
CA GLN A 24 17.73 -1.49 22.09
C GLN A 24 17.66 -0.60 20.85
N SER A 25 17.64 0.72 21.01
CA SER A 25 17.64 1.67 19.89
C SER A 25 19.02 1.82 19.26
N LEU A 26 20.11 1.76 20.04
CA LEU A 26 21.49 1.74 19.53
C LEU A 26 21.83 0.47 18.76
N LEU A 27 21.40 -0.71 19.23
CA LEU A 27 21.55 -1.98 18.52
C LEU A 27 20.84 -2.00 17.16
N ARG A 28 19.67 -1.35 17.04
CA ARG A 28 18.96 -1.21 15.76
C ARG A 28 19.70 -0.31 14.76
N LEU A 29 20.48 0.68 15.23
CA LEU A 29 21.26 1.56 14.35
C LEU A 29 22.52 0.89 13.78
N THR A 30 23.07 -0.11 14.46
CA THR A 30 24.32 -0.81 14.06
C THR A 30 24.08 -2.19 13.49
N TYR A 31 22.85 -2.72 13.60
CA TYR A 31 22.50 -4.03 13.05
C TYR A 31 22.69 -4.07 11.53
N ARG A 32 23.40 -5.10 11.07
CA ARG A 32 23.53 -5.45 9.65
C ARG A 32 22.98 -6.86 9.44
N ASN A 33 21.99 -6.95 8.58
CA ASN A 33 21.36 -8.19 8.20
C ASN A 33 22.25 -8.96 7.23
N GLU A 34 22.75 -10.09 7.70
CA GLU A 34 23.66 -10.94 6.94
C GLU A 34 22.95 -11.84 5.92
N ASP A 35 21.63 -11.99 6.02
CA ASP A 35 20.84 -12.79 5.08
C ASP A 35 20.83 -12.21 3.67
N PHE A 36 21.20 -10.94 3.51
CA PHE A 36 21.25 -10.24 2.23
C PHE A 36 22.67 -9.95 1.74
N LYS A 37 23.71 -10.55 2.37
CA LYS A 37 25.10 -10.44 1.91
C LYS A 37 25.32 -10.87 0.46
N TRP A 38 24.49 -11.78 -0.06
CA TRP A 38 24.57 -12.27 -1.44
C TRP A 38 23.96 -11.29 -2.47
N VAL A 39 23.24 -10.25 -2.02
CA VAL A 39 22.67 -9.20 -2.89
C VAL A 39 23.77 -8.18 -3.24
N GLU A 40 24.93 -8.66 -3.70
CA GLU A 40 26.01 -7.79 -4.16
C GLU A 40 25.87 -7.56 -5.66
N PRO A 41 26.08 -6.33 -6.18
CA PRO A 41 25.97 -6.06 -7.61
C PRO A 41 26.88 -6.91 -8.51
N LYS A 42 27.98 -7.46 -7.96
CA LYS A 42 28.87 -8.38 -8.69
C LYS A 42 28.31 -9.80 -8.82
N ASP A 43 27.39 -10.20 -7.95
CA ASP A 43 26.83 -11.55 -7.88
C ASP A 43 25.46 -11.63 -8.60
N LEU A 44 24.87 -10.46 -8.93
CA LEU A 44 23.58 -10.32 -9.59
C LEU A 44 23.72 -9.94 -11.06
N ALA A 45 23.03 -10.69 -11.93
CA ALA A 45 22.87 -10.34 -13.34
C ALA A 45 21.81 -9.24 -13.53
N LYS A 46 20.69 -9.34 -12.80
CA LYS A 46 19.60 -8.35 -12.81
C LYS A 46 18.66 -8.54 -11.63
N ILE A 47 17.88 -7.51 -11.32
CA ILE A 47 16.75 -7.59 -10.41
C ILE A 47 15.49 -7.23 -11.17
N ILE A 48 14.46 -8.05 -11.04
CA ILE A 48 13.15 -7.79 -11.62
C ILE A 48 12.20 -7.37 -10.51
N ILE A 49 11.53 -6.24 -10.70
CA ILE A 49 10.50 -5.75 -9.77
C ILE A 49 9.19 -5.70 -10.55
N GLN A 50 8.24 -6.52 -10.13
CA GLN A 50 6.98 -6.73 -10.82
C GLN A 50 5.84 -6.27 -9.92
N SER A 51 4.96 -5.39 -10.41
CA SER A 51 3.71 -5.10 -9.69
C SER A 51 2.81 -6.34 -9.68
N THR A 52 2.21 -6.63 -8.53
CA THR A 52 1.21 -7.68 -8.37
C THR A 52 -0.16 -7.27 -8.93
N ARG A 53 -0.39 -5.96 -9.11
CA ARG A 53 -1.66 -5.39 -9.60
C ARG A 53 -1.62 -5.03 -11.08
N ASP A 54 -0.44 -4.79 -11.63
CA ASP A 54 -0.22 -4.59 -13.07
C ASP A 54 0.92 -5.49 -13.54
N VAL A 55 0.58 -6.68 -14.06
CA VAL A 55 1.58 -7.65 -14.55
C VAL A 55 2.38 -7.09 -15.73
N GLY A 56 1.84 -6.13 -16.48
CA GLY A 56 2.59 -5.43 -17.53
C GLY A 56 3.63 -4.46 -16.98
N PHE A 57 3.53 -4.09 -15.70
CA PHE A 57 4.40 -3.12 -15.05
C PHE A 57 5.57 -3.79 -14.33
N ARG A 58 6.65 -3.91 -15.09
CA ARG A 58 7.86 -4.62 -14.69
C ARG A 58 9.08 -3.75 -14.90
N PHE A 59 9.98 -3.77 -13.93
CA PHE A 59 11.29 -3.14 -14.02
C PHE A 59 12.37 -4.18 -14.08
N VAL A 60 13.38 -3.91 -14.90
CA VAL A 60 14.60 -4.71 -14.98
C VAL A 60 15.74 -3.80 -14.56
N VAL A 61 16.20 -3.97 -13.33
CA VAL A 61 17.34 -3.25 -12.78
C VAL A 61 18.61 -4.01 -13.15
N THR A 62 19.46 -3.37 -13.95
CA THR A 62 20.81 -3.84 -14.31
C THR A 62 21.89 -2.84 -13.88
N ASP A 63 21.49 -1.62 -13.54
CA ASP A 63 22.38 -0.59 -13.02
C ASP A 63 22.92 -0.95 -11.63
N LYS A 64 24.24 -0.87 -11.47
CA LYS A 64 24.93 -1.33 -10.26
C LYS A 64 24.72 -0.39 -9.08
N GLU A 65 24.55 0.90 -9.33
CA GLU A 65 24.29 1.91 -8.29
C GLU A 65 22.93 1.62 -7.65
N THR A 66 21.89 1.48 -8.46
CA THR A 66 20.53 1.12 -8.02
C THR A 66 20.51 -0.22 -7.25
N MET A 67 21.25 -1.23 -7.72
CA MET A 67 21.39 -2.50 -6.98
C MET A 67 22.08 -2.31 -5.63
N GLY A 68 23.10 -1.44 -5.56
CA GLY A 68 23.81 -1.09 -4.34
C GLY A 68 22.90 -0.40 -3.31
N GLU A 69 22.03 0.52 -3.76
CA GLU A 69 21.05 1.17 -2.88
C GLU A 69 20.02 0.20 -2.31
N LEU A 70 19.52 -0.72 -3.15
CA LEU A 70 18.62 -1.78 -2.70
C LEU A 70 19.31 -2.69 -1.68
N ARG A 71 20.55 -3.10 -1.94
CA ARG A 71 21.35 -3.88 -1.00
C ARG A 71 21.52 -3.14 0.33
N GLU A 72 21.87 -1.86 0.31
CA GLU A 72 22.04 -1.08 1.54
C GLU A 72 20.74 -1.07 2.35
N SER A 73 19.59 -0.87 1.68
CA SER A 73 18.28 -0.96 2.31
C SER A 73 18.02 -2.34 2.95
N LEU A 74 18.26 -3.43 2.20
CA LEU A 74 18.07 -4.80 2.69
C LEU A 74 19.04 -5.19 3.81
N SER A 75 20.26 -4.65 3.79
CA SER A 75 21.24 -4.88 4.86
C SER A 75 20.82 -4.28 6.20
N THR A 76 19.85 -3.37 6.21
CA THR A 76 19.26 -2.81 7.44
C THR A 76 17.94 -3.46 7.82
N ALA A 77 17.48 -4.45 7.03
CA ALA A 77 16.19 -5.09 7.23
C ALA A 77 16.19 -5.92 8.51
N LEU A 78 15.18 -5.79 9.36
CA LEU A 78 15.11 -6.51 10.64
C LEU A 78 14.33 -7.82 10.47
N PRO A 79 14.88 -8.99 10.82
CA PRO A 79 14.13 -10.23 10.79
C PRO A 79 13.04 -10.21 11.86
N VAL A 80 11.87 -10.77 11.54
CA VAL A 80 10.70 -10.77 12.42
C VAL A 80 9.94 -12.09 12.33
N GLU A 81 9.10 -12.37 13.31
CA GLU A 81 8.37 -13.65 13.40
C GLU A 81 7.11 -13.68 12.54
N GLU A 82 6.51 -12.52 12.29
CA GLU A 82 5.27 -12.39 11.53
C GLU A 82 5.42 -11.36 10.40
N ARG A 83 4.80 -11.65 9.26
CA ARG A 83 4.60 -10.66 8.20
C ARG A 83 3.32 -9.86 8.41
N ASN A 84 3.21 -8.72 7.74
CA ASN A 84 1.97 -7.94 7.71
C ASN A 84 0.85 -8.74 7.02
N SER A 85 -0.40 -8.37 7.31
CA SER A 85 -1.58 -9.06 6.78
C SER A 85 -1.96 -8.62 5.37
N LEU A 86 -1.32 -7.57 4.84
CA LEU A 86 -1.66 -7.01 3.55
C LEU A 86 -1.11 -7.84 2.40
N ALA A 87 -1.82 -7.78 1.27
CA ALA A 87 -1.33 -8.34 0.03
C ALA A 87 -0.01 -7.67 -0.38
N PRO A 88 0.91 -8.39 -1.05
CA PRO A 88 2.12 -7.77 -1.56
C PRO A 88 1.80 -6.84 -2.72
N ASP A 89 2.53 -5.73 -2.80
CA ASP A 89 2.46 -4.75 -3.88
C ASP A 89 3.39 -5.11 -5.04
N TYR A 90 4.55 -5.70 -4.71
CA TYR A 90 5.56 -6.11 -5.67
C TYR A 90 6.12 -7.50 -5.39
N ILE A 91 6.63 -8.11 -6.46
CA ILE A 91 7.48 -9.28 -6.43
C ILE A 91 8.87 -8.86 -6.91
N PHE A 92 9.87 -9.09 -6.06
CA PHE A 92 11.28 -8.94 -6.37
C PHE A 92 11.82 -10.30 -6.78
N GLU A 93 12.42 -10.38 -7.96
CA GLU A 93 13.19 -11.53 -8.40
C GLU A 93 14.65 -11.11 -8.56
N PHE A 94 15.54 -11.73 -7.78
CA PHE A 94 16.98 -11.54 -7.90
C PHE A 94 17.53 -12.65 -8.78
N HIS A 95 18.07 -12.27 -9.94
CA HIS A 95 18.65 -13.18 -10.91
C HIS A 95 20.17 -13.10 -10.78
N THR A 96 20.79 -14.18 -10.32
CA THR A 96 22.25 -14.28 -10.16
C THR A 96 22.92 -14.70 -11.48
N TYR A 97 24.23 -14.49 -11.59
CA TYR A 97 25.00 -14.96 -12.77
C TYR A 97 25.07 -16.49 -12.88
N ASP A 98 24.86 -17.23 -11.78
CA ASP A 98 24.78 -18.69 -11.76
C ASP A 98 23.37 -19.24 -12.04
N ASN A 99 22.50 -18.43 -12.65
CA ASN A 99 21.13 -18.77 -13.08
C ASN A 99 20.15 -19.14 -11.95
N ARG A 100 20.41 -18.73 -10.70
CA ARG A 100 19.43 -18.84 -9.62
C ARG A 100 18.47 -17.65 -9.65
N ILE A 101 17.21 -17.92 -9.34
CA ILE A 101 16.17 -16.90 -9.18
C ILE A 101 15.65 -16.98 -7.76
N ILE A 102 15.92 -15.93 -6.98
CA ILE A 102 15.46 -15.82 -5.59
C ILE A 102 14.31 -14.82 -5.54
N LYS A 103 13.17 -15.20 -4.98
CA LYS A 103 11.95 -14.39 -4.97
C LYS A 103 11.60 -13.88 -3.58
N TYR A 104 11.21 -12.62 -3.52
CA TYR A 104 10.65 -11.97 -2.35
C TYR A 104 9.41 -11.17 -2.74
N TYR A 105 8.46 -11.09 -1.82
CA TYR A 105 7.27 -10.28 -1.88
C TYR A 105 7.47 -9.03 -1.04
N TYR A 106 6.96 -7.90 -1.51
CA TYR A 106 7.11 -6.62 -0.83
C TYR A 106 5.78 -5.87 -0.72
N THR A 107 5.47 -5.40 0.49
CA THR A 107 4.36 -4.50 0.80
C THR A 107 4.92 -3.12 1.18
N THR A 108 4.44 -2.07 0.52
CA THR A 108 4.88 -0.69 0.74
C THR A 108 4.15 -0.02 1.89
N GLY A 109 4.70 1.08 2.40
CA GLY A 109 4.02 1.97 3.36
C GLY A 109 3.79 1.40 4.75
N THR A 110 4.19 0.15 5.01
CA THR A 110 4.05 -0.50 6.32
C THR A 110 5.17 -0.06 7.26
N VAL A 111 4.99 1.08 7.92
CA VAL A 111 5.83 1.47 9.08
C VAL A 111 5.03 1.54 10.37
N ASN A 112 3.70 1.46 10.27
CA ASN A 112 2.80 1.69 11.41
C ASN A 112 2.25 0.39 12.02
N GLU A 113 2.38 -0.77 11.35
CA GLU A 113 2.07 -2.06 11.96
C GLU A 113 3.28 -2.58 12.72
N ASP A 114 3.18 -2.54 14.05
CA ASP A 114 4.07 -3.11 15.06
C ASP A 114 4.98 -4.25 14.57
N HIS A 115 6.15 -3.89 14.05
CA HIS A 115 7.24 -4.83 13.80
C HIS A 115 6.88 -6.03 12.90
N LYS A 116 5.89 -5.89 12.01
CA LYS A 116 5.51 -6.95 11.07
C LYS A 116 6.23 -6.82 9.74
N GLY A 117 6.71 -7.96 9.24
CA GLY A 117 7.57 -8.02 8.06
C GLY A 117 6.83 -7.59 6.80
N ASN A 118 7.46 -6.75 6.00
CA ASN A 118 6.94 -6.23 4.74
C ASN A 118 7.75 -6.66 3.52
N PHE A 119 8.89 -7.30 3.74
CA PHE A 119 9.67 -7.96 2.71
C PHE A 119 9.88 -9.42 3.11
N TYR A 120 9.39 -10.37 2.33
CA TYR A 120 9.32 -11.76 2.77
C TYR A 120 9.36 -12.77 1.63
N ASN A 121 9.75 -13.99 1.94
CA ASN A 121 9.56 -15.16 1.08
C ASN A 121 8.81 -16.24 1.86
N ASP A 122 8.81 -17.48 1.36
CA ASP A 122 8.08 -18.58 1.99
C ASP A 122 8.65 -19.01 3.36
N THR A 123 9.86 -18.57 3.71
CA THR A 123 10.60 -19.05 4.89
C THR A 123 11.06 -17.95 5.84
N LYS A 124 11.23 -16.72 5.36
CA LYS A 124 11.80 -15.60 6.10
C LYS A 124 11.01 -14.33 5.81
N GLN A 125 10.84 -13.50 6.83
CA GLN A 125 10.24 -12.18 6.70
C GLN A 125 11.05 -11.12 7.44
N TYR A 126 11.01 -9.91 6.90
CA TYR A 126 11.82 -8.79 7.36
C TYR A 126 11.01 -7.51 7.32
N VAL A 127 11.31 -6.61 8.25
CA VAL A 127 10.92 -5.21 8.18
C VAL A 127 12.00 -4.46 7.41
N VAL A 128 11.63 -3.91 6.26
CA VAL A 128 12.44 -3.00 5.46
C VAL A 128 11.81 -1.61 5.55
N LEU A 129 12.60 -0.64 5.98
CA LEU A 129 12.17 0.75 6.10
C LEU A 129 11.95 1.37 4.70
N ASN A 130 11.14 2.44 4.62
CA ASN A 130 10.65 3.12 3.41
C ASN A 130 11.71 3.65 2.42
N ARG A 131 12.98 3.26 2.52
CA ARG A 131 14.03 3.59 1.55
C ARG A 131 13.72 2.98 0.18
N ILE A 132 13.29 1.71 0.14
CA ILE A 132 12.88 1.06 -1.11
C ILE A 132 11.71 1.83 -1.75
N ASP A 133 10.72 2.23 -0.95
CA ASP A 133 9.56 3.00 -1.44
C ASP A 133 10.00 4.34 -2.05
N ASN A 134 10.83 5.10 -1.33
CA ASN A 134 11.18 6.46 -1.71
C ASN A 134 12.23 6.55 -2.82
N GLN A 135 13.21 5.66 -2.84
CA GLN A 135 14.34 5.72 -3.79
C GLN A 135 14.03 4.96 -5.08
N LEU A 136 13.31 3.84 -4.96
CA LEU A 136 13.06 2.96 -6.09
C LEU A 136 11.62 3.12 -6.57
N ILE A 137 10.62 2.81 -5.75
CA ILE A 137 9.23 2.69 -6.21
C ILE A 137 8.62 4.04 -6.63
N ARG A 138 8.81 5.13 -5.88
CA ARG A 138 8.22 6.44 -6.23
C ARG A 138 8.69 6.96 -7.59
N ASN A 139 9.96 6.78 -7.93
CA ASN A 139 10.51 7.15 -9.24
C ASN A 139 9.84 6.37 -10.37
N LEU A 140 9.40 5.14 -10.10
CA LEU A 140 8.77 4.27 -11.08
C LEU A 140 7.30 4.66 -11.37
N PHE A 141 6.58 5.20 -10.38
CA PHE A 141 5.14 5.52 -10.50
C PHE A 141 4.81 6.92 -11.00
N ALA A 142 5.75 7.87 -10.88
CA ALA A 142 5.50 9.30 -11.11
C ALA A 142 4.93 9.63 -12.50
N LEU A 143 5.12 8.76 -13.50
CA LEU A 143 4.72 9.03 -14.89
C LEU A 143 3.33 8.47 -15.27
N ARG A 144 2.71 7.60 -14.47
CA ARG A 144 1.47 6.88 -14.87
C ARG A 144 0.26 7.17 -14.00
N LYS A 145 0.45 7.54 -12.73
CA LYS A 145 -0.67 7.78 -11.79
C LYS A 145 -1.37 9.10 -12.14
N PRO A 146 -2.72 9.12 -12.27
CA PRO A 146 -3.47 10.35 -12.48
C PRO A 146 -3.16 11.41 -11.41
N GLN A 147 -3.18 12.70 -11.80
CA GLN A 147 -2.97 13.80 -10.86
C GLN A 147 -4.06 13.80 -9.79
N SER A 148 -3.68 13.99 -8.52
CA SER A 148 -4.63 13.97 -7.39
C SER A 148 -5.51 12.72 -7.44
N PHE A 149 -4.90 11.57 -7.70
CA PHE A 149 -5.59 10.28 -7.87
C PHE A 149 -6.50 9.98 -6.69
N TYR A 150 -6.05 10.27 -5.46
CA TYR A 150 -6.83 9.99 -4.26
C TYR A 150 -8.16 10.77 -4.28
N GLU A 151 -8.10 12.07 -4.56
CA GLU A 151 -9.29 12.92 -4.64
C GLU A 151 -10.16 12.57 -5.85
N GLY A 152 -9.53 12.30 -6.99
CA GLY A 152 -10.22 11.99 -8.24
C GLY A 152 -10.91 10.64 -8.24
N TYR A 153 -10.23 9.59 -7.79
CA TYR A 153 -10.77 8.23 -7.75
C TYR A 153 -11.59 7.99 -6.48
N TYR A 154 -10.93 7.91 -5.31
CA TYR A 154 -11.59 7.56 -4.06
C TYR A 154 -12.64 8.59 -3.66
N GLY A 155 -12.36 9.88 -3.86
CA GLY A 155 -13.34 10.94 -3.61
C GLY A 155 -14.61 10.80 -4.45
N SER A 156 -14.47 10.53 -5.76
CA SER A 156 -15.62 10.33 -6.65
C SER A 156 -16.41 9.07 -6.32
N VAL A 157 -15.72 7.98 -5.97
CA VAL A 157 -16.36 6.73 -5.53
C VAL A 157 -17.14 6.96 -4.23
N LEU A 158 -16.55 7.63 -3.23
CA LEU A 158 -17.24 7.97 -1.98
C LEU A 158 -18.47 8.83 -2.22
N GLN A 159 -18.39 9.82 -3.10
CA GLN A 159 -19.53 10.67 -3.44
C GLN A 159 -20.67 9.84 -4.08
N ALA A 160 -20.33 8.90 -4.96
CA ALA A 160 -21.32 8.03 -5.58
C ALA A 160 -21.92 7.04 -4.58
N LEU A 161 -21.12 6.46 -3.69
CA LEU A 161 -21.60 5.59 -2.63
C LEU A 161 -22.52 6.33 -1.66
N LYS A 162 -22.25 7.61 -1.36
CA LYS A 162 -23.16 8.45 -0.56
C LYS A 162 -24.52 8.61 -1.24
N THR A 163 -24.54 8.84 -2.55
CA THR A 163 -25.80 8.90 -3.33
C THR A 163 -26.52 7.55 -3.30
N ILE A 164 -25.82 6.44 -3.51
CA ILE A 164 -26.40 5.09 -3.51
C ILE A 164 -26.95 4.72 -2.13
N ALA A 165 -26.25 5.09 -1.05
CA ALA A 165 -26.68 4.81 0.32
C ALA A 165 -27.99 5.54 0.67
N ALA A 166 -28.19 6.76 0.15
CA ALA A 166 -29.46 7.47 0.31
C ALA A 166 -30.63 6.76 -0.40
N ASP A 167 -30.37 6.08 -1.52
CA ASP A 167 -31.38 5.28 -2.24
C ASP A 167 -31.67 3.92 -1.56
N HIS A 168 -30.84 3.50 -0.59
CA HIS A 168 -30.94 2.21 0.12
C HIS A 168 -30.83 2.43 1.64
N GLU A 169 -31.59 3.42 2.15
CA GLU A 169 -31.51 3.86 3.54
C GLU A 169 -31.68 2.69 4.54
N GLY A 170 -30.79 2.62 5.53
CA GLY A 170 -30.79 1.57 6.56
C GLY A 170 -30.15 0.25 6.15
N VAL A 171 -29.73 0.07 4.89
CA VAL A 171 -29.06 -1.15 4.41
C VAL A 171 -27.56 -0.91 4.22
N PRO A 172 -26.67 -1.62 4.95
CA PRO A 172 -25.23 -1.50 4.75
C PRO A 172 -24.82 -1.92 3.34
N LEU A 173 -24.09 -1.05 2.65
CA LEU A 173 -23.55 -1.34 1.31
C LEU A 173 -22.29 -2.20 1.42
N ALA A 174 -22.25 -3.34 0.75
CA ALA A 174 -21.03 -4.10 0.51
C ALA A 174 -20.29 -3.51 -0.71
N VAL A 175 -19.09 -2.97 -0.55
CA VAL A 175 -18.38 -2.23 -1.59
C VAL A 175 -17.20 -3.03 -2.12
N LEU A 176 -17.27 -3.40 -3.40
CA LEU A 176 -16.25 -4.18 -4.10
C LEU A 176 -15.44 -3.29 -5.05
N ILE A 177 -14.25 -2.87 -4.61
CA ILE A 177 -13.26 -2.16 -5.46
C ILE A 177 -12.20 -3.09 -6.05
N GLY A 178 -12.08 -4.32 -5.54
CA GLY A 178 -11.09 -5.32 -5.96
C GLY A 178 -11.24 -5.80 -7.41
N GLU A 179 -12.36 -5.48 -8.07
CA GLU A 179 -12.58 -5.77 -9.50
C GLU A 179 -12.20 -4.61 -10.43
N ASP A 180 -11.93 -3.40 -9.90
CA ASP A 180 -11.59 -2.23 -10.71
C ASP A 180 -10.13 -2.22 -11.16
N LYS A 181 -9.78 -3.14 -12.04
CA LYS A 181 -8.40 -3.36 -12.54
C LYS A 181 -7.76 -2.09 -13.10
N GLU A 182 -8.56 -1.21 -13.71
CA GLU A 182 -8.06 0.03 -14.29
C GLU A 182 -7.46 0.96 -13.25
N MET A 183 -8.03 1.02 -12.06
CA MET A 183 -7.55 1.88 -10.98
C MET A 183 -6.65 1.14 -9.98
N LEU A 184 -6.84 -0.17 -9.79
CA LEU A 184 -6.03 -0.98 -8.86
C LEU A 184 -4.54 -0.94 -9.17
N LYS A 185 -4.16 -0.81 -10.45
CA LYS A 185 -2.75 -0.69 -10.86
C LYS A 185 -2.01 0.52 -10.28
N PHE A 186 -2.73 1.52 -9.77
CA PHE A 186 -2.16 2.73 -9.18
C PHE A 186 -2.21 2.77 -7.66
N GLN A 187 -2.74 1.70 -7.05
CA GLN A 187 -3.02 1.63 -5.62
C GLN A 187 -2.04 0.71 -4.91
N MET A 188 -1.53 1.20 -3.80
CA MET A 188 -0.77 0.42 -2.84
C MET A 188 -1.70 -0.28 -1.85
N SER A 189 -1.25 -1.38 -1.26
CA SER A 189 -2.03 -2.14 -0.26
C SER A 189 -2.48 -1.28 0.91
N TYR A 190 -1.62 -0.39 1.42
CA TYR A 190 -1.99 0.50 2.52
C TYR A 190 -3.03 1.54 2.08
N GLU A 191 -2.96 2.07 0.84
CA GLU A 191 -3.96 3.01 0.32
C GLU A 191 -5.35 2.35 0.21
N ILE A 192 -5.38 1.06 -0.14
CA ILE A 192 -6.61 0.26 -0.18
C ILE A 192 -7.13 0.04 1.25
N LEU A 193 -6.25 -0.27 2.20
CA LEU A 193 -6.62 -0.40 3.62
C LEU A 193 -7.22 0.90 4.15
N ASP A 194 -6.56 2.04 3.92
CA ASP A 194 -7.04 3.36 4.35
C ASP A 194 -8.42 3.67 3.76
N PHE A 195 -8.63 3.34 2.48
CA PHE A 195 -9.94 3.48 1.85
C PHE A 195 -11.00 2.59 2.48
N ASN A 196 -10.67 1.33 2.79
CA ASN A 196 -11.57 0.39 3.46
C ASN A 196 -11.95 0.86 4.87
N VAL A 197 -11.02 1.49 5.60
CA VAL A 197 -11.31 2.13 6.90
C VAL A 197 -12.31 3.28 6.71
N MET A 198 -12.08 4.17 5.74
CA MET A 198 -13.01 5.26 5.45
C MET A 198 -14.42 4.80 5.06
N LEU A 199 -14.53 3.68 4.33
CA LEU A 199 -15.82 3.05 4.02
C LEU A 199 -16.52 2.56 5.29
N SER A 200 -15.77 1.86 6.14
CA SER A 200 -16.26 1.29 7.39
C SER A 200 -16.76 2.37 8.36
N GLU A 201 -16.03 3.48 8.49
CA GLU A 201 -16.45 4.66 9.27
C GLU A 201 -17.77 5.27 8.78
N ARG A 202 -18.16 5.01 7.53
CA ARG A 202 -19.41 5.48 6.91
C ARG A 202 -20.51 4.41 6.93
N GLY A 203 -20.32 3.33 7.68
CA GLY A 203 -21.28 2.23 7.80
C GLY A 203 -21.34 1.32 6.57
N MET A 204 -20.36 1.41 5.67
CA MET A 204 -20.24 0.54 4.49
C MET A 204 -19.28 -0.61 4.79
N ARG A 205 -19.51 -1.78 4.19
CA ARG A 205 -18.63 -2.93 4.36
C ARG A 205 -17.72 -3.10 3.14
N PRO A 206 -16.41 -2.87 3.24
CA PRO A 206 -15.49 -3.19 2.15
C PRO A 206 -15.44 -4.71 1.94
N VAL A 207 -15.49 -5.15 0.69
CA VAL A 207 -15.38 -6.57 0.30
C VAL A 207 -14.31 -6.74 -0.77
N GLN A 208 -13.64 -7.90 -0.76
CA GLN A 208 -12.49 -8.16 -1.64
C GLN A 208 -12.87 -9.04 -2.84
N LYS A 209 -13.74 -10.03 -2.63
CA LYS A 209 -14.16 -11.01 -3.65
C LYS A 209 -15.57 -11.53 -3.41
N ASP A 210 -15.98 -11.61 -2.15
CA ASP A 210 -17.31 -11.97 -1.74
C ASP A 210 -18.31 -10.90 -2.19
N ARG A 211 -19.43 -11.37 -2.74
CA ARG A 211 -20.59 -10.54 -3.09
C ARG A 211 -21.72 -10.79 -2.11
N ASP A 212 -21.34 -11.18 -0.90
CA ASP A 212 -22.29 -11.41 0.19
C ASP A 212 -22.79 -10.04 0.65
N GLY A 213 -24.04 -9.97 1.09
CA GLY A 213 -24.70 -8.73 1.51
C GLY A 213 -25.96 -8.45 0.71
N ASP A 214 -26.87 -7.70 1.34
CA ASP A 214 -28.17 -7.35 0.75
C ASP A 214 -28.02 -6.42 -0.45
N VAL A 215 -27.06 -5.48 -0.37
CA VAL A 215 -26.74 -4.56 -1.46
C VAL A 215 -25.23 -4.56 -1.70
N VAL A 216 -24.83 -4.97 -2.92
CA VAL A 216 -23.42 -5.01 -3.35
C VAL A 216 -23.17 -3.95 -4.40
N VAL A 217 -22.20 -3.08 -4.17
CA VAL A 217 -21.75 -2.06 -5.11
C VAL A 217 -20.41 -2.48 -5.72
N ILE A 218 -20.40 -2.73 -7.03
CA ILE A 218 -19.20 -3.08 -7.78
C ILE A 218 -18.74 -1.85 -8.56
N VAL A 219 -17.51 -1.41 -8.29
CA VAL A 219 -16.90 -0.25 -8.96
C VAL A 219 -16.20 -0.73 -10.23
N ASN A 220 -16.46 -0.07 -11.36
CA ASN A 220 -15.78 -0.34 -12.61
C ASN A 220 -15.42 0.97 -13.32
N THR A 221 -14.14 1.29 -13.39
CA THR A 221 -13.66 2.45 -14.14
C THR A 221 -13.72 2.17 -15.64
N VAL A 222 -14.28 3.11 -16.39
CA VAL A 222 -14.43 3.00 -17.85
C VAL A 222 -13.57 4.02 -18.61
N GLY A 223 -13.05 5.03 -17.92
CA GLY A 223 -12.14 5.99 -18.53
C GLY A 223 -11.54 6.94 -17.51
N TYR A 224 -10.30 7.34 -17.72
CA TYR A 224 -9.62 8.32 -16.90
C TYR A 224 -8.58 9.11 -17.71
N LYS A 225 -8.35 10.36 -17.32
CA LYS A 225 -7.27 11.25 -17.77
C LYS A 225 -6.79 12.04 -16.56
N THR A 226 -5.78 12.89 -16.74
CA THR A 226 -5.25 13.75 -15.67
C THR A 226 -6.32 14.58 -14.95
N ASN A 227 -7.38 14.99 -15.66
CA ASN A 227 -8.45 15.85 -15.14
C ASN A 227 -9.87 15.27 -15.31
N LEU A 228 -9.99 13.97 -15.59
CA LEU A 228 -11.25 13.30 -15.84
C LEU A 228 -11.22 11.90 -15.23
N TYR A 229 -12.29 11.53 -14.55
CA TYR A 229 -12.55 10.17 -14.09
C TYR A 229 -13.98 9.77 -14.45
N LYS A 230 -14.15 8.59 -15.04
CA LYS A 230 -15.44 8.00 -15.43
C LYS A 230 -15.53 6.57 -14.93
N ALA A 231 -16.62 6.27 -14.23
CA ALA A 231 -16.89 4.92 -13.74
C ALA A 231 -18.37 4.56 -13.82
N ILE A 232 -18.65 3.26 -13.83
CA ILE A 232 -19.97 2.69 -13.67
C ILE A 232 -19.97 1.92 -12.35
N LEU A 233 -20.80 2.33 -11.40
CA LEU A 233 -21.06 1.58 -10.18
C LEU A 233 -22.30 0.72 -10.41
N LYS A 234 -22.10 -0.60 -10.44
CA LYS A 234 -23.19 -1.56 -10.53
C LYS A 234 -23.66 -1.91 -9.13
N VAL A 235 -24.91 -1.60 -8.82
CA VAL A 235 -25.55 -1.92 -7.55
C VAL A 235 -26.42 -3.16 -7.74
N GLN A 236 -26.08 -4.24 -7.04
CA GLN A 236 -26.85 -5.47 -6.99
C GLN A 236 -27.62 -5.51 -5.68
N ASP A 237 -28.93 -5.30 -5.76
CA ASP A 237 -29.85 -5.48 -4.65
C ASP A 237 -30.34 -6.93 -4.67
N ASN A 238 -29.79 -7.74 -3.77
CA ASN A 238 -30.08 -9.16 -3.66
C ASN A 238 -31.44 -9.41 -2.98
N THR A 239 -31.92 -8.47 -2.17
CA THR A 239 -33.22 -8.53 -1.50
C THR A 239 -34.36 -8.40 -2.51
N HIS A 240 -34.27 -7.42 -3.42
CA HIS A 240 -35.28 -7.17 -4.46
C HIS A 240 -34.92 -7.78 -5.82
N ARG A 241 -33.78 -8.48 -5.92
CA ARG A 241 -33.24 -9.07 -7.15
C ARG A 241 -33.12 -8.06 -8.30
N LYS A 242 -32.75 -6.82 -7.96
CA LYS A 242 -32.62 -5.72 -8.91
C LYS A 242 -31.16 -5.38 -9.13
N THR A 243 -30.82 -5.00 -10.35
CA THR A 243 -29.52 -4.41 -10.66
C THR A 243 -29.71 -3.01 -11.21
N THR A 244 -29.06 -2.04 -10.59
CA THR A 244 -29.06 -0.63 -11.02
C THR A 244 -27.64 -0.21 -11.39
N ARG A 245 -27.49 0.72 -12.33
CA ARG A 245 -26.19 1.29 -12.70
C ARG A 245 -26.18 2.78 -12.36
N TYR A 246 -25.10 3.22 -11.74
CA TYR A 246 -24.81 4.62 -11.49
C TYR A 246 -23.58 5.02 -12.31
N TYR A 247 -23.76 6.01 -13.16
CA TYR A 247 -22.71 6.61 -13.98
C TYR A 247 -22.07 7.75 -13.20
N VAL A 248 -20.77 7.65 -13.00
CA VAL A 248 -19.95 8.61 -12.28
C VAL A 248 -19.07 9.31 -13.28
N VAL A 249 -19.15 10.64 -13.31
CA VAL A 249 -18.25 11.49 -14.09
C VAL A 249 -17.69 12.54 -13.15
N SER A 250 -16.37 12.62 -13.05
CA SER A 250 -15.67 13.57 -12.20
C SER A 250 -14.66 14.35 -13.03
N HIS A 251 -14.69 15.67 -12.88
CA HIS A 251 -13.78 16.57 -13.58
C HIS A 251 -12.93 17.37 -12.59
N PHE A 252 -11.64 17.51 -12.90
CA PHE A 252 -10.76 18.42 -12.19
C PHE A 252 -10.76 19.77 -12.91
N ASN A 253 -11.33 20.79 -12.28
CA ASN A 253 -11.33 22.17 -12.77
C ASN A 253 -11.20 23.15 -11.62
N GLY A 254 -10.42 24.21 -11.79
CA GLY A 254 -10.23 25.27 -10.79
C GLY A 254 -9.65 24.75 -9.46
N GLY A 255 -8.78 23.75 -9.52
CA GLY A 255 -8.09 23.19 -8.34
C GLY A 255 -8.92 22.19 -7.51
N LYS A 256 -10.11 21.79 -7.97
CA LYS A 256 -10.98 20.83 -7.27
C LYS A 256 -11.60 19.80 -8.22
N TRP A 257 -11.86 18.62 -7.68
CA TRP A 257 -12.68 17.60 -8.35
C TRP A 257 -14.17 17.88 -8.11
N THR A 258 -14.97 17.81 -9.17
CA THR A 258 -16.42 17.91 -9.09
C THR A 258 -17.03 16.64 -9.70
N THR A 259 -17.76 15.88 -8.88
CA THR A 259 -18.34 14.59 -9.25
C THR A 259 -19.84 14.71 -9.49
N THR A 260 -20.30 14.18 -10.62
CA THR A 260 -21.71 14.00 -10.96
C THR A 260 -22.03 12.51 -10.99
N VAL A 261 -23.16 12.14 -10.39
CA VAL A 261 -23.62 10.75 -10.24
C VAL A 261 -25.05 10.67 -10.76
N THR A 262 -25.32 9.77 -11.71
CA THR A 262 -26.63 9.67 -12.38
C THR A 262 -26.99 8.21 -12.65
N GLN A 263 -28.29 7.88 -12.69
CA GLN A 263 -28.74 6.53 -13.06
C GLN A 263 -28.94 6.34 -14.58
N LYS A 264 -28.93 7.44 -15.34
CA LYS A 264 -28.95 7.44 -16.81
C LYS A 264 -27.58 7.83 -17.32
N ALA A 265 -27.10 7.14 -18.36
CA ALA A 265 -25.82 7.48 -18.97
C ALA A 265 -25.84 8.95 -19.43
N PRO A 266 -24.87 9.77 -18.99
CA PRO A 266 -24.69 11.12 -19.52
C PRO A 266 -24.42 11.09 -21.02
N GLU A 267 -24.75 12.17 -21.72
CA GLU A 267 -24.39 12.31 -23.12
C GLU A 267 -22.86 12.28 -23.29
N GLY A 268 -22.35 11.46 -24.22
CA GLY A 268 -20.91 11.30 -24.45
C GLY A 268 -20.15 10.54 -23.34
N PHE A 269 -20.86 9.71 -22.56
CA PHE A 269 -20.25 8.85 -21.54
C PHE A 269 -19.31 7.80 -22.14
#